data_AF-W0GGJ5-F1
#
_entry.id   AF-W0GGJ5-F1
#
_cell.length_a   1.000
_cell.length_b   1.000
_cell.length_c   1.000
_cell.angle_alpha   90.00
_cell.angle_beta   90.00
_cell.angle_gamma   90.00
#
_symmetry.space_group_name_H-M   'P 1'
#
loop_
_entity.id
_entity.type
_entity.pdbx_description
1 polymer ?
#
loop_
_entity_poly.entity_id
_entity_poly.type
_entity_poly.pdbx_seq_one_letter_code
_entity_poly.pdbx_strand_id
1 'polypeptide(L)'
;AARPQNIGIKAIEIYFPSQYVEQSELEKFDGVSAGKYTIGLGQTKMSFCDDREDIYSLALTVTSNLLKKYNIDPNSIGRLEVGTETT
;
A
#
# COMPACT_ATOMS: atom_id res chain seq x y z
N ALA A 1 25.57 19.13 -18.74
CA ALA A 1 25.87 18.26 -17.57
C ALA A 1 26.04 16.82 -18.07
N ALA A 2 26.90 16.02 -17.42
CA ALA A 2 27.02 14.60 -17.74
C ALA A 2 25.71 13.87 -17.43
N ARG A 3 25.39 12.82 -18.21
CA ARG A 3 24.19 12.01 -17.98
C ARG A 3 24.32 11.30 -16.63
N PRO A 4 23.30 11.38 -15.75
CA PRO A 4 23.39 10.74 -14.44
C PRO A 4 23.45 9.21 -14.60
N GLN A 5 24.19 8.57 -13.70
CA GLN A 5 24.41 7.12 -13.66
C GLN A 5 23.70 6.50 -12.45
N ASN A 6 23.45 5.19 -12.50
CA ASN A 6 22.82 4.42 -11.41
C ASN A 6 21.45 4.98 -10.97
N ILE A 7 20.64 5.39 -11.94
CA ILE A 7 19.26 5.82 -11.69
C ILE A 7 18.41 4.60 -11.31
N GLY A 8 17.70 4.69 -10.19
CA GLY A 8 16.85 3.62 -9.69
C GLY A 8 16.19 3.96 -8.35
N ILE A 9 15.54 2.97 -7.75
CA ILE A 9 14.85 3.10 -6.47
C ILE A 9 15.90 3.16 -5.36
N LYS A 10 15.90 4.26 -4.58
CA LYS A 10 16.81 4.44 -3.44
C LYS A 10 16.16 4.14 -2.09
N ALA A 11 14.84 4.23 -2.02
CA ALA A 11 14.04 4.02 -0.82
C ALA A 11 12.64 3.55 -1.23
N ILE A 12 12.04 2.70 -0.41
CA ILE A 12 10.66 2.24 -0.57
C ILE A 12 10.00 2.21 0.80
N GLU A 13 8.77 2.69 0.86
CA GLU A 13 7.93 2.58 2.05
C GLU A 13 6.57 2.04 1.64
N ILE A 14 5.97 1.27 2.53
CA ILE A 14 4.65 0.69 2.34
C ILE A 14 3.75 1.10 3.49
N TYR A 15 2.49 1.37 3.14
CA TYR A 15 1.42 1.55 4.10
C TYR A 15 0.25 0.67 3.68
N PHE A 16 -0.37 0.03 4.66
CA PHE A 16 -1.63 -0.70 4.50
C PHE A 16 -2.54 -0.33 5.69
N PRO A 17 -3.86 -0.34 5.51
CA PRO A 17 -4.82 -0.11 6.58
C PRO A 17 -4.59 -1.02 7.77
N SER A 18 -5.02 -0.56 8.95
CA SER A 18 -4.80 -1.30 10.20
C SER A 18 -5.74 -2.50 10.40
N GLN A 19 -6.77 -2.62 9.57
CA GLN A 19 -7.79 -3.66 9.67
C GLN A 19 -7.74 -4.63 8.48
N TYR A 20 -8.09 -5.88 8.75
CA TYR A 20 -8.18 -6.91 7.74
C TYR A 20 -9.27 -7.93 8.09
N VAL A 21 -9.73 -8.68 7.09
CA VAL A 21 -10.58 -9.86 7.27
C VAL A 21 -9.79 -11.13 6.93
N GLU A 22 -9.90 -12.16 7.78
CA GLU A 22 -9.33 -13.49 7.50
C GLU A 22 -10.15 -14.15 6.38
N GLN A 23 -9.47 -14.62 5.33
CA GLN A 23 -10.15 -15.21 4.17
C GLN A 23 -10.90 -16.50 4.52
N SER A 24 -10.43 -17.27 5.50
CA SER A 24 -11.16 -18.45 6.00
C SER A 24 -12.46 -18.09 6.70
N GLU A 25 -12.54 -16.93 7.36
CA GLU A 25 -13.79 -16.45 7.95
C GLU A 25 -14.73 -15.88 6.88
N LEU A 26 -14.17 -15.23 5.86
CA LEU A 26 -14.95 -14.77 4.70
C LEU A 26 -15.53 -15.95 3.90
N GLU A 27 -14.78 -17.06 3.75
CA GLU A 27 -15.29 -18.30 3.15
C GLU A 27 -16.55 -18.81 3.87
N LYS A 28 -16.52 -18.83 5.21
CA LYS A 28 -17.66 -19.25 6.04
C LYS A 28 -18.83 -18.29 5.89
N PHE A 29 -18.56 -16.98 5.92
CA PHE A 29 -19.57 -15.94 5.80
C PHE A 29 -20.30 -16.02 4.45
N ASP A 30 -19.56 -16.21 3.36
CA ASP A 30 -20.10 -16.31 2.01
C ASP A 30 -20.75 -17.69 1.72
N GLY A 31 -20.62 -18.66 2.62
CA GLY A 31 -21.14 -20.01 2.45
C GLY A 31 -20.44 -20.80 1.32
N VAL A 32 -19.19 -20.45 1.01
CA VAL A 32 -18.40 -21.14 -0.01
C VAL A 32 -17.61 -22.30 0.59
N SER A 33 -17.14 -23.21 -0.27
CA SER A 33 -16.31 -24.34 0.18
C SER A 33 -15.03 -23.86 0.84
N ALA A 34 -14.65 -24.49 1.95
CA ALA A 34 -13.36 -24.29 2.59
C ALA A 34 -12.23 -24.48 1.58
N GLY A 35 -11.27 -23.56 1.55
CA GLY A 35 -10.17 -23.58 0.58
C GLY A 35 -10.44 -22.80 -0.69
N LYS A 36 -11.65 -22.32 -0.97
CA LYS A 36 -11.92 -21.56 -2.20
C LYS A 36 -11.04 -20.31 -2.31
N TYR A 37 -10.94 -19.52 -1.25
CA TYR A 37 -10.14 -18.29 -1.20
C TYR A 37 -8.71 -18.59 -0.76
N THR A 38 -8.55 -19.44 0.25
CA THR A 38 -7.24 -19.73 0.85
C THR A 38 -6.34 -20.60 -0.02
N ILE A 39 -6.91 -21.57 -0.76
CA ILE A 39 -6.16 -22.46 -1.66
C ILE A 39 -6.41 -22.06 -3.12
N GLY A 40 -7.67 -21.91 -3.52
CA GLY A 40 -8.05 -21.61 -4.90
C GLY A 40 -7.54 -20.25 -5.38
N LEU A 41 -7.58 -19.22 -4.53
CA LEU A 41 -7.05 -17.88 -4.85
C LEU A 41 -5.71 -17.58 -4.15
N GLY A 42 -5.25 -18.45 -3.25
CA GLY A 42 -4.02 -18.24 -2.48
C GLY A 42 -4.06 -17.04 -1.53
N GLN A 43 -5.24 -16.61 -1.10
CA GLN A 43 -5.42 -15.42 -0.25
C GLN A 43 -5.54 -15.80 1.22
N THR A 44 -4.78 -15.14 2.10
CA THR A 44 -4.88 -15.38 3.55
C THR A 44 -5.70 -14.32 4.26
N LYS A 45 -5.44 -13.04 3.94
CA LYS A 45 -6.05 -11.87 4.60
C LYS A 45 -6.30 -10.79 3.56
N MET A 46 -7.37 -10.03 3.75
CA MET A 46 -7.68 -8.88 2.90
C MET A 46 -7.80 -7.64 3.78
N SER A 47 -6.92 -6.66 3.55
CA SER A 47 -7.00 -5.36 4.20
C SER A 47 -8.16 -4.53 3.65
N PHE A 48 -8.76 -3.69 4.48
CA PHE A 48 -9.80 -2.75 4.06
C PHE A 48 -9.69 -1.44 4.85
N CYS A 49 -10.20 -0.36 4.26
CA CYS A 49 -10.28 0.95 4.90
C CYS A 49 -11.59 1.12 5.69
N ASP A 50 -11.56 1.88 6.78
CA ASP A 50 -12.76 2.41 7.43
C ASP A 50 -13.11 3.82 6.90
N ASP A 51 -14.05 4.51 7.55
CA ASP A 51 -14.49 5.86 7.15
C ASP A 51 -13.45 6.97 7.41
N ARG A 52 -12.28 6.63 7.97
CA ARG A 52 -11.19 7.56 8.28
C ARG A 52 -10.03 7.48 7.29
N GLU A 53 -10.08 6.53 6.36
CA GLU A 53 -9.02 6.30 5.38
C GLU A 53 -9.53 6.44 3.95
N ASP A 54 -8.86 7.28 3.16
CA ASP A 54 -9.12 7.50 1.74
C ASP A 54 -7.79 7.57 0.95
N ILE A 55 -7.87 7.73 -0.36
CA ILE A 55 -6.67 7.76 -1.21
C ILE A 55 -5.67 8.86 -0.80
N TYR A 56 -6.15 10.00 -0.31
CA TYR A 56 -5.30 11.09 0.14
C TYR A 56 -4.59 10.75 1.45
N SER A 57 -5.32 10.18 2.42
CA SER A 57 -4.73 9.81 3.71
C SER A 57 -3.72 8.68 3.56
N LEU A 58 -3.96 7.70 2.68
CA LEU A 58 -3.00 6.64 2.36
C LEU A 58 -1.72 7.23 1.74
N ALA A 59 -1.86 8.08 0.71
CA ALA A 59 -0.73 8.68 0.00
C ALA A 59 0.09 9.61 0.91
N LEU A 60 -0.57 10.43 1.73
CA LEU A 60 0.09 11.31 2.70
C LEU A 60 0.80 10.51 3.79
N THR A 61 0.22 9.41 4.27
CA THR A 61 0.82 8.57 5.31
C THR A 61 2.09 7.90 4.81
N VAL A 62 2.05 7.22 3.66
CA VAL A 62 3.23 6.55 3.10
C VAL A 62 4.33 7.54 2.73
N THR A 63 3.97 8.71 2.19
CA THR A 63 4.93 9.77 1.84
C THR A 63 5.59 10.35 3.09
N SER A 64 4.79 10.67 4.13
CA SER A 64 5.32 11.18 5.40
C SER A 64 6.28 10.17 6.06
N ASN A 65 5.92 8.89 6.05
CA ASN A 65 6.74 7.83 6.62
C ASN A 65 8.04 7.64 5.85
N LEU A 66 8.00 7.64 4.51
CA LEU A 66 9.19 7.54 3.65
C LEU A 66 10.19 8.67 3.95
N LEU A 67 9.72 9.93 3.96
CA LEU A 67 10.58 11.09 4.18
C LEU A 67 11.25 11.05 5.55
N LYS A 68 10.49 10.71 6.60
CA LYS A 68 11.01 10.57 7.96
C LYS A 68 12.00 9.42 8.10
N LYS A 69 11.64 8.23 7.62
CA LYS A 69 12.45 7.00 7.76
C LYS A 69 13.79 7.10 7.07
N TYR A 70 13.84 7.75 5.91
CA TYR A 70 15.07 7.90 5.12
C TYR A 70 15.71 9.28 5.26
N ASN A 71 15.20 10.13 6.18
CA ASN A 71 15.69 11.49 6.42
C ASN A 71 15.86 12.30 5.12
N ILE A 72 14.85 12.26 4.25
CA ILE A 72 14.86 12.93 2.96
C ILE A 72 14.37 14.37 3.15
N ASP A 73 15.19 15.35 2.77
CA ASP A 73 14.79 16.75 2.74
C ASP A 73 13.72 16.96 1.63
N PRO A 74 12.51 17.43 1.95
CA PRO A 74 11.48 17.71 0.95
C PRO A 74 11.95 18.67 -0.14
N ASN A 75 12.87 19.60 0.17
CA ASN A 75 13.41 20.56 -0.81
C ASN A 75 14.35 19.91 -1.84
N SER A 76 14.78 18.66 -1.61
CA SER A 76 15.61 17.90 -2.55
C SER A 76 14.79 17.18 -3.64
N ILE A 77 13.45 17.24 -3.56
CA ILE A 77 12.54 16.51 -4.45
C ILE A 77 12.13 17.41 -5.63
N GLY A 78 12.58 17.06 -6.83
CA GLY A 78 12.26 17.81 -8.06
C GLY A 78 10.98 17.39 -8.78
N ARG A 79 10.36 16.26 -8.40
CA ARG A 79 9.12 15.74 -8.99
C ARG A 79 8.40 14.86 -7.99
N LEU A 80 7.07 15.03 -7.89
CA LEU A 80 6.16 14.17 -7.16
C LEU A 80 5.07 13.71 -8.14
N GLU A 81 4.77 12.42 -8.14
CA GLU A 81 3.74 11.82 -9.00
C GLU A 81 2.97 10.78 -8.20
N VAL A 82 1.65 10.76 -8.38
CA VAL A 82 0.74 9.82 -7.75
C VAL A 82 0.04 9.04 -8.86
N GLY A 83 0.29 7.73 -8.91
CA GLY A 83 -0.49 6.81 -9.73
C GLY A 83 -1.62 6.23 -8.87
N THR A 84 -2.87 6.44 -9.27
CA THR A 84 -4.05 5.90 -8.60
C THR A 84 -5.15 5.60 -9.62
N GLU A 85 -5.98 4.61 -9.34
CA GLU A 85 -7.26 4.34 -10.03
C GLU A 85 -8.48 4.68 -9.14
N THR A 86 -8.24 4.98 -7.87
CA THR A 86 -9.26 5.39 -6.91
C THR A 86 -9.42 6.91 -6.97
N THR A 87 -10.66 7.36 -7.20
CA THR A 87 -11.07 8.78 -7.24
C THR A 87 -11.63 9.26 -5.92
#